data_AF-A0A2S8NZH2-F1
#
_entry.id   AF-A0A2S8NZH2-F1
#
_cell.length_a   1.000
_cell.length_b   1.000
_cell.length_c   1.000
_cell.angle_alpha   90.00
_cell.angle_beta   90.00
_cell.angle_gamma   90.00
#
_symmetry.space_group_name_H-M   'P 1'
#
loop_
_entity.id
_entity.type
_entity.pdbx_description
1 polymer ?
#
loop_
_entity_poly.entity_id
_entity_poly.type
_entity_poly.pdbx_seq_one_letter_code
_entity_poly.pdbx_strand_id
1 'polypeptide(L)'
;MIHPKHNAKWASLALLTLIGYVLSVFLLLPANVAAKGEQISAKQLESMSRLSFTLRDAKQTAYNVYIFAYDEQKSTLSEPNDWTNNKKGDKSHSGTYRAALLKKGAAYGTVQAAKLDLSTIILPQTWNFVVKSKEAGTPDMLMITEKQTSNYNEAKTFIVRSGELHRVMYVDNNGKKIDDSYSAIVNDGIRTLSGSRVQFKNFNNVYSVYEFSTFKLNVNKAQMRMEDTRNLRSKTWPNSGGGDRAYLKSLKESASKGLLPGRTDIKIGMTLQSVQKKLGKPQSRSNEEGTAYYYYSKYGIGFDSYMHELNNKSRIAAIQLYNEQQYLSPWNVKIWMGKPSSEYYNELIGGYEMVYKLGKHSIVFNYEEDDDLIDFTNIY
;
A
#
# COMPACT_ATOMS: atom_id res chain seq x y z
N MET A 1 -26.37 64.25 -33.67
CA MET A 1 -25.21 63.71 -32.92
C MET A 1 -25.66 63.43 -31.51
N ILE A 2 -25.87 62.15 -31.17
CA ILE A 2 -26.58 61.69 -29.96
C ILE A 2 -25.56 61.50 -28.83
N HIS A 3 -25.82 62.12 -27.67
CA HIS A 3 -24.94 62.15 -26.50
C HIS A 3 -24.87 60.79 -25.77
N PRO A 4 -23.66 60.28 -25.46
CA PRO A 4 -23.48 59.06 -24.66
C PRO A 4 -23.32 59.44 -23.19
N LYS A 5 -24.39 59.88 -22.52
CA LYS A 5 -24.35 60.15 -21.06
C LYS A 5 -25.18 59.16 -20.23
N HIS A 6 -25.99 58.32 -20.85
CA HIS A 6 -26.84 57.36 -20.12
C HIS A 6 -26.21 55.99 -19.88
N ASN A 7 -25.24 55.54 -20.69
CA ASN A 7 -24.70 54.17 -20.58
C ASN A 7 -23.68 53.99 -19.44
N ALA A 8 -23.02 55.07 -19.00
CA ALA A 8 -22.02 54.99 -17.93
C ALA A 8 -22.65 54.70 -16.55
N LYS A 9 -23.83 55.26 -16.26
CA LYS A 9 -24.50 55.07 -14.96
C LYS A 9 -24.98 53.63 -14.73
N TRP A 10 -25.45 52.97 -15.78
CA TRP A 10 -25.91 51.58 -15.71
C TRP A 10 -24.74 50.59 -15.58
N ALA A 11 -23.61 50.86 -16.24
CA ALA A 11 -22.40 50.06 -16.09
C ALA A 11 -21.82 50.14 -14.67
N SER A 12 -21.82 51.32 -14.05
CA SER A 12 -21.36 51.50 -12.67
C SER A 12 -22.28 50.80 -11.65
N LEU A 13 -23.59 50.81 -11.87
CA LEU A 13 -24.55 50.13 -11.01
C LEU A 13 -24.41 48.60 -11.09
N ALA A 14 -24.22 48.06 -12.30
CA ALA A 14 -23.99 46.63 -12.53
C ALA A 14 -22.68 46.15 -11.86
N LEU A 15 -21.63 46.95 -11.91
CA LEU A 15 -20.34 46.63 -11.26
C LEU A 15 -20.45 46.65 -9.73
N LEU A 16 -21.17 47.61 -9.16
CA LEU A 16 -21.43 47.68 -7.71
C LEU A 16 -22.29 46.50 -7.21
N THR A 17 -23.30 46.08 -7.97
CA THR A 17 -24.08 44.87 -7.63
C THR A 17 -23.23 43.60 -7.71
N LEU A 18 -22.32 43.50 -8.68
CA LEU A 18 -21.43 42.35 -8.81
C LEU A 18 -20.43 42.28 -7.65
N ILE A 19 -19.85 43.42 -7.26
CA ILE A 19 -18.92 43.51 -6.12
C ILE A 19 -19.65 43.18 -4.81
N GLY A 20 -20.88 43.68 -4.64
CA GLY A 20 -21.73 43.34 -3.49
C GLY A 20 -22.03 41.84 -3.41
N TYR A 21 -22.35 41.20 -4.55
CA TYR A 21 -22.63 39.77 -4.62
C TYR A 21 -21.38 38.92 -4.33
N VAL A 22 -20.22 39.32 -4.84
CA VAL A 22 -18.94 38.64 -4.56
C VAL A 22 -18.56 38.78 -3.08
N LEU A 23 -18.73 39.96 -2.48
CA LEU A 23 -18.48 40.17 -1.05
C LEU A 23 -19.47 39.42 -0.15
N SER A 24 -20.74 39.30 -0.53
CA SER A 24 -21.71 38.48 0.22
C SER A 24 -21.43 36.98 0.13
N VAL A 25 -20.86 36.50 -0.98
CA VAL A 25 -20.41 35.11 -1.11
C VAL A 25 -19.17 34.83 -0.25
N PHE A 26 -18.30 35.83 -0.03
CA PHE A 26 -17.15 35.71 0.88
C PHE A 26 -17.54 35.83 2.37
N LEU A 27 -18.63 36.52 2.71
CA LEU A 27 -19.16 36.60 4.09
C LEU A 27 -20.07 35.41 4.46
N LEU A 28 -20.47 34.60 3.48
CA LEU A 28 -21.14 33.30 3.66
C LEU A 28 -20.15 32.12 3.59
N LEU A 29 -18.89 32.33 4.00
CA LEU A 29 -18.06 31.21 4.40
C LEU A 29 -18.79 30.50 5.55
N PRO A 30 -19.13 29.21 5.43
CA PRO A 30 -19.76 28.50 6.52
C PRO A 30 -18.82 28.63 7.73
N ALA A 31 -19.35 29.20 8.82
CA ALA A 31 -18.74 29.08 10.13
C ALA A 31 -18.30 27.63 10.28
N ASN A 32 -17.01 27.42 10.61
CA ASN A 32 -16.41 26.10 10.83
C ASN A 32 -17.49 25.17 11.38
N VAL A 33 -17.93 24.21 10.57
CA VAL A 33 -18.98 23.26 10.95
C VAL A 33 -18.43 22.55 12.18
N ALA A 34 -18.85 23.00 13.37
CA ALA A 34 -18.44 22.39 14.61
C ALA A 34 -18.98 20.96 14.56
N ALA A 35 -18.09 19.99 14.75
CA ALA A 35 -18.46 18.58 14.81
C ALA A 35 -19.61 18.42 15.81
N LYS A 36 -20.72 17.81 15.37
CA LYS A 36 -21.98 17.66 16.12
C LYS A 36 -21.87 16.54 17.17
N GLY A 37 -20.90 16.62 18.06
CA GLY A 37 -20.69 15.64 19.13
C GLY A 37 -20.95 16.23 20.51
N GLU A 38 -21.21 15.35 21.47
CA GLU A 38 -21.17 15.68 22.90
C GLU A 38 -19.84 16.37 23.24
N GLN A 39 -19.90 17.41 24.07
CA GLN A 39 -18.72 18.17 24.50
C GLN A 39 -18.31 17.80 25.92
N ILE A 40 -17.02 17.55 26.12
CA ILE A 40 -16.43 17.22 27.41
C ILE A 40 -15.31 18.22 27.69
N SER A 41 -15.24 18.76 28.92
CA SER A 41 -14.17 19.69 29.28
C SER A 41 -12.79 19.05 29.17
N ALA A 42 -11.77 19.84 28.83
CA ALA A 42 -10.39 19.36 28.71
C ALA A 42 -9.90 18.68 30.00
N LYS A 43 -10.18 19.28 31.17
CA LYS A 43 -9.82 18.71 32.48
C LYS A 43 -10.46 17.35 32.72
N GLN A 44 -11.74 17.21 32.35
CA GLN A 44 -12.44 15.94 32.50
C GLN A 44 -11.85 14.88 31.57
N LEU A 45 -11.62 15.21 30.30
CA LEU A 45 -10.95 14.32 29.34
C LEU A 45 -9.58 13.83 29.83
N GLU A 46 -8.75 14.73 30.35
CA GLU A 46 -7.44 14.38 30.91
C GLU A 46 -7.55 13.38 32.07
N SER A 47 -8.55 13.54 32.94
CA SER A 47 -8.75 12.67 34.10
C SER A 47 -9.33 11.30 33.77
N MET A 48 -10.25 11.22 32.80
CA MET A 48 -11.00 9.99 32.51
C MET A 48 -10.35 9.12 31.42
N SER A 49 -9.44 9.69 30.62
CA SER A 49 -8.81 8.94 29.52
C SER A 49 -7.75 7.97 30.02
N ARG A 50 -7.49 6.92 29.25
CA ARG A 50 -6.39 5.97 29.49
C ARG A 50 -5.25 6.12 28.49
N LEU A 51 -5.59 6.56 27.28
CA LEU A 51 -4.63 6.88 26.24
C LEU A 51 -4.90 8.27 25.69
N SER A 52 -3.84 8.97 25.31
CA SER A 52 -3.93 10.25 24.64
C SER A 52 -2.84 10.37 23.58
N PHE A 53 -3.21 10.90 22.42
CA PHE A 53 -2.32 11.03 21.27
C PHE A 53 -2.44 12.42 20.65
N THR A 54 -1.32 13.09 20.42
CA THR A 54 -1.32 14.34 19.66
C THR A 54 -1.19 14.06 18.17
N LEU A 55 -2.15 14.56 17.39
CA LEU A 55 -2.23 14.45 15.93
C LEU A 55 -2.32 15.83 15.30
N ARG A 56 -1.73 16.00 14.12
CA ARG A 56 -1.99 17.15 13.24
C ARG A 56 -2.89 16.75 12.08
N ASP A 57 -3.79 17.64 11.70
CA ASP A 57 -4.54 17.50 10.45
C ASP A 57 -3.69 17.94 9.23
N ALA A 58 -4.26 17.85 8.02
CA ALA A 58 -3.60 18.28 6.79
C ALA A 58 -3.22 19.76 6.79
N LYS A 59 -3.94 20.61 7.54
CA LYS A 59 -3.67 22.04 7.73
C LYS A 59 -2.67 22.30 8.88
N GLN A 60 -2.03 21.25 9.41
CA GLN A 60 -1.11 21.31 10.55
C GLN A 60 -1.75 21.80 11.85
N THR A 61 -3.08 21.79 11.94
CA THR A 61 -3.79 22.08 13.19
C THR A 61 -3.60 20.91 14.14
N ALA A 62 -3.10 21.20 15.35
CA ALA A 62 -2.88 20.18 16.37
C ALA A 62 -4.15 19.86 17.16
N TYR A 63 -4.35 18.58 17.41
CA TYR A 63 -5.42 18.01 18.20
C TYR A 63 -4.86 16.96 19.17
N ASN A 64 -5.49 16.83 20.33
CA ASN A 64 -5.32 15.66 21.19
C ASN A 64 -6.51 14.73 20.99
N VAL A 65 -6.25 13.47 20.68
CA VAL A 65 -7.23 12.38 20.70
C VAL A 65 -7.16 11.71 22.06
N TYR A 66 -8.23 11.83 22.82
CA TYR A 66 -8.41 11.20 24.12
C TYR A 66 -9.23 9.92 23.97
N ILE A 67 -8.73 8.79 24.47
CA ILE A 67 -9.44 7.51 24.47
C ILE A 67 -9.92 7.22 25.89
N PHE A 68 -11.25 7.11 26.04
CA PHE A 68 -11.93 7.03 27.33
C PHE A 68 -13.18 6.14 27.23
N ALA A 69 -13.70 5.71 28.38
CA ALA A 69 -14.97 5.02 28.50
C ALA A 69 -15.76 5.61 29.68
N TYR A 70 -17.09 5.68 29.58
CA TYR A 70 -17.95 6.13 30.70
C TYR A 70 -18.24 4.99 31.68
N ASP A 71 -18.26 3.76 31.17
CA ASP A 71 -18.62 2.52 31.85
C ASP A 71 -17.39 1.72 32.31
N GLU A 72 -16.23 2.39 32.45
CA GLU A 72 -14.95 1.72 32.68
C GLU A 72 -14.94 0.92 33.99
N GLN A 73 -14.58 -0.36 33.87
CA GLN A 73 -14.30 -1.25 34.99
C GLN A 73 -12.80 -1.45 35.12
N LYS A 74 -12.30 -1.34 36.35
CA LYS A 74 -10.89 -1.51 36.66
C LYS A 74 -10.65 -2.84 37.34
N SER A 75 -9.64 -3.56 36.86
CA SER A 75 -9.11 -4.76 37.50
C SER A 75 -7.58 -4.72 37.51
N THR A 76 -6.99 -5.74 38.11
CA THR A 76 -5.55 -5.94 38.13
C THR A 76 -5.27 -7.32 37.54
N LEU A 77 -4.25 -7.43 36.70
CA LEU A 77 -3.85 -8.72 36.14
C LEU A 77 -3.39 -9.67 37.27
N SER A 78 -4.05 -10.82 37.36
CA SER A 78 -3.68 -11.91 38.28
C SER A 78 -2.47 -12.71 37.80
N GLU A 79 -2.24 -12.70 36.49
CA GLU A 79 -1.19 -13.41 35.77
C GLU A 79 -0.59 -12.50 34.69
N PRO A 80 0.67 -12.72 34.28
CA PRO A 80 1.25 -12.00 33.15
C PRO A 80 0.42 -12.23 31.88
N ASN A 81 0.41 -11.23 31.00
CA ASN A 81 -0.14 -11.35 29.66
C ASN A 81 1.03 -11.31 28.67
N ASP A 82 1.50 -12.50 28.27
CA ASP A 82 2.62 -12.67 27.33
C ASP A 82 2.31 -12.11 25.93
N TRP A 83 1.03 -11.91 25.61
CA TRP A 83 0.63 -11.31 24.34
C TRP A 83 1.01 -9.83 24.31
N THR A 84 0.72 -9.10 25.37
CA THR A 84 0.97 -7.67 25.46
C THR A 84 2.22 -7.32 26.28
N ASN A 85 2.96 -8.33 26.75
CA ASN A 85 4.11 -8.23 27.66
C ASN A 85 3.76 -7.47 28.96
N ASN A 86 2.50 -7.57 29.39
CA ASN A 86 2.06 -7.01 30.66
C ASN A 86 2.33 -8.00 31.80
N LYS A 87 2.57 -7.46 32.99
CA LYS A 87 2.98 -8.24 34.16
C LYS A 87 1.81 -8.42 35.12
N LYS A 88 1.89 -9.46 35.95
CA LYS A 88 1.02 -9.58 37.13
C LYS A 88 1.11 -8.28 37.94
N GLY A 89 -0.04 -7.74 38.32
CA GLY A 89 -0.14 -6.45 39.02
C GLY A 89 -0.40 -5.24 38.11
N ASP A 90 -0.28 -5.39 36.79
CA ASP A 90 -0.64 -4.31 35.84
C ASP A 90 -2.15 -4.03 35.86
N LYS A 91 -2.51 -2.77 35.64
CA LYS A 91 -3.91 -2.33 35.68
C LYS A 91 -4.58 -2.65 34.34
N SER A 92 -5.71 -3.35 34.40
CA SER A 92 -6.56 -3.61 33.25
C SER A 92 -7.85 -2.80 33.37
N HIS A 93 -8.24 -2.17 32.28
CA HIS A 93 -9.39 -1.28 32.19
C HIS A 93 -10.27 -1.74 31.03
N SER A 94 -11.46 -2.26 31.32
CA SER A 94 -12.43 -2.69 30.31
C SER A 94 -13.61 -1.71 30.23
N GLY A 95 -14.17 -1.52 29.03
CA GLY A 95 -15.31 -0.64 28.83
C GLY A 95 -15.58 -0.37 27.36
N THR A 96 -16.59 0.46 27.10
CA THR A 96 -16.95 0.86 25.74
C THR A 96 -16.13 2.09 25.33
N TYR A 97 -14.91 1.87 24.84
CA TYR A 97 -14.00 2.97 24.54
C TYR A 97 -14.44 3.80 23.33
N ARG A 98 -14.40 5.12 23.52
CA ARG A 98 -14.68 6.16 22.52
C ARG A 98 -13.49 7.10 22.40
N ALA A 99 -13.48 7.87 21.31
CA ALA A 99 -12.51 8.95 21.12
C ALA A 99 -13.19 10.30 21.35
N ALA A 100 -12.48 11.23 22.00
CA ALA A 100 -12.79 12.66 21.94
C ALA A 100 -11.63 13.40 21.30
N LEU A 101 -11.96 14.38 20.46
CA LEU A 101 -10.98 15.22 19.78
C LEU A 101 -10.98 16.61 20.41
N LEU A 102 -9.84 17.01 20.97
CA LEU A 102 -9.62 18.34 21.55
C LEU A 102 -8.67 19.13 20.65
N LYS A 103 -9.17 20.20 20.02
CA LYS A 103 -8.29 21.15 19.31
C LYS A 103 -7.38 21.85 20.30
N LYS A 104 -6.08 21.97 19.98
CA LYS A 104 -5.11 22.62 20.87
C LYS A 104 -5.58 24.03 21.27
N GLY A 105 -5.63 24.30 22.58
CA GLY A 105 -6.07 25.56 23.15
C GLY A 105 -7.59 25.71 23.35
N ALA A 106 -8.40 24.73 22.92
CA ALA A 106 -9.83 24.72 23.22
C ALA A 106 -10.10 24.28 24.66
N ALA A 107 -11.20 24.77 25.25
CA ALA A 107 -11.63 24.38 26.60
C ALA A 107 -12.41 23.04 26.61
N TYR A 108 -12.97 22.65 25.47
CA TYR A 108 -13.83 21.47 25.33
C TYR A 108 -13.39 20.62 24.14
N GLY A 109 -13.35 19.31 24.34
CA GLY A 109 -13.19 18.32 23.28
C GLY A 109 -14.55 17.80 22.83
N THR A 110 -14.63 17.33 21.59
CA THR A 110 -15.86 16.79 21.00
C THR A 110 -15.75 15.28 20.87
N VAL A 111 -16.73 14.55 21.39
CA VAL A 111 -16.80 13.09 21.26
C VAL A 111 -17.04 12.72 19.80
N GLN A 112 -16.24 11.76 19.31
CA GLN A 112 -16.20 11.35 17.92
C GLN A 112 -17.10 10.13 17.67
N ALA A 113 -17.61 10.02 16.44
CA ALA A 113 -18.41 8.88 16.00
C ALA A 113 -17.56 7.67 15.55
N ALA A 114 -16.25 7.84 15.38
CA ALA A 114 -15.36 6.78 14.95
C ALA A 114 -15.36 5.61 15.94
N LYS A 115 -15.60 4.40 15.42
CA LYS A 115 -15.46 3.16 16.18
C LYS A 115 -13.98 2.82 16.30
N LEU A 116 -13.49 2.70 17.53
CA LEU A 116 -12.09 2.37 17.81
C LEU A 116 -11.86 0.85 17.87
N ASP A 117 -12.93 0.08 18.06
CA ASP A 117 -12.90 -1.38 18.25
C ASP A 117 -11.89 -1.78 19.33
N LEU A 118 -11.93 -1.06 20.46
CA LEU A 118 -11.07 -1.25 21.63
C LEU A 118 -11.97 -1.51 22.83
N SER A 119 -11.82 -2.67 23.47
CA SER A 119 -12.66 -3.07 24.63
C SER A 119 -11.89 -3.12 25.94
N THR A 120 -10.56 -3.25 25.87
CA THR A 120 -9.68 -3.39 27.04
C THR A 120 -8.37 -2.63 26.81
N ILE A 121 -7.90 -1.94 27.85
CA ILE A 121 -6.60 -1.26 27.91
C ILE A 121 -5.86 -1.77 29.14
N ILE A 122 -4.70 -2.36 28.92
CA ILE A 122 -3.82 -2.83 30.01
C ILE A 122 -2.62 -1.91 30.05
N LEU A 123 -2.38 -1.27 31.19
CA LEU A 123 -1.29 -0.32 31.39
C LEU A 123 -0.08 -0.97 32.07
N PRO A 124 1.15 -0.72 31.58
CA PRO A 124 1.50 0.20 30.50
C PRO A 124 1.21 -0.35 29.09
N GLN A 125 0.91 0.54 28.14
CA GLN A 125 0.64 0.21 26.75
C GLN A 125 1.54 1.00 25.79
N THR A 126 2.22 0.31 24.87
CA THR A 126 3.23 0.91 23.96
C THR A 126 3.00 0.62 22.48
N TRP A 127 2.00 -0.19 22.12
CA TRP A 127 1.77 -0.65 20.74
C TRP A 127 0.78 0.22 19.95
N ASN A 128 0.08 1.15 20.59
CA ASN A 128 -0.67 2.21 19.91
C ASN A 128 0.22 3.43 19.74
N PHE A 129 0.29 3.99 18.54
CA PHE A 129 1.25 5.06 18.25
C PHE A 129 0.79 6.00 17.15
N VAL A 130 1.46 7.16 17.06
CA VAL A 130 1.24 8.15 16.01
C VAL A 130 2.37 8.08 14.99
N VAL A 131 2.00 7.88 13.73
CA VAL A 131 2.86 8.16 12.58
C VAL A 131 2.80 9.65 12.29
N LYS A 132 3.90 10.34 12.57
CA LYS A 132 4.01 11.77 12.27
C LYS A 132 4.26 12.00 10.78
N SER A 133 3.46 12.85 10.17
CA SER A 133 3.73 13.39 8.84
C SER A 133 4.99 14.26 8.86
N LYS A 134 5.81 14.13 7.81
CA LYS A 134 6.98 14.98 7.55
C LYS A 134 6.68 16.10 6.53
N GLU A 135 5.48 16.12 5.96
CA GLU A 135 5.12 16.96 4.81
C GLU A 135 3.88 17.80 5.08
N ALA A 136 3.90 19.05 4.61
CA ALA A 136 2.73 19.92 4.64
C ALA A 136 1.62 19.34 3.76
N GLY A 137 0.36 19.47 4.18
CA GLY A 137 -0.78 18.89 3.47
C GLY A 137 -1.11 17.44 3.85
N THR A 138 -0.30 16.81 4.71
CA THR A 138 -0.51 15.42 5.14
C THR A 138 -0.75 15.37 6.65
N PRO A 139 -1.87 14.76 7.10
CA PRO A 139 -2.16 14.60 8.51
C PRO A 139 -1.24 13.54 9.15
N ASP A 140 -1.05 13.65 10.46
CA ASP A 140 -0.53 12.56 11.27
C ASP A 140 -1.56 11.41 11.29
N MET A 141 -1.08 10.18 11.47
CA MET A 141 -1.94 8.99 11.47
C MET A 141 -1.84 8.29 12.82
N LEU A 142 -2.97 8.10 13.49
CA LEU A 142 -3.06 7.28 14.69
C LEU A 142 -3.20 5.82 14.28
N MET A 143 -2.32 4.97 14.80
CA MET A 143 -2.36 3.53 14.65
C MET A 143 -2.83 2.92 15.97
N ILE A 144 -4.07 2.42 15.99
CA ILE A 144 -4.56 1.56 17.05
C ILE A 144 -4.27 0.14 16.61
N THR A 145 -3.42 -0.55 17.35
CA THR A 145 -3.01 -1.92 17.02
C THR A 145 -3.57 -2.92 18.01
N GLU A 146 -3.95 -4.07 17.48
CA GLU A 146 -4.47 -5.20 18.24
C GLU A 146 -3.65 -6.43 17.88
N LYS A 147 -3.15 -7.12 18.91
CA LYS A 147 -2.39 -8.35 18.70
C LYS A 147 -3.36 -9.49 18.43
N GLN A 148 -3.24 -10.11 17.27
CA GLN A 148 -4.13 -11.18 16.82
C GLN A 148 -3.51 -12.56 17.05
N THR A 149 -2.20 -12.71 16.87
CA THR A 149 -1.44 -13.92 17.20
C THR A 149 -0.12 -13.57 17.89
N SER A 150 0.68 -14.57 18.25
CA SER A 150 2.02 -14.37 18.81
C SER A 150 2.95 -13.55 17.89
N ASN A 151 2.72 -13.52 16.58
CA ASN A 151 3.64 -12.96 15.58
C ASN A 151 3.05 -11.84 14.68
N TYR A 152 1.75 -11.54 14.71
CA TYR A 152 1.21 -10.37 13.99
C TYR A 152 0.19 -9.54 14.80
N ASN A 153 0.17 -8.26 14.46
CA ASN A 153 -0.80 -7.25 14.88
C ASN A 153 -1.62 -6.80 13.69
N GLU A 154 -2.88 -6.44 13.93
CA GLU A 154 -3.66 -5.63 13.01
C GLU A 154 -3.58 -4.16 13.39
N ALA A 155 -3.40 -3.29 12.40
CA ALA A 155 -3.38 -1.84 12.60
C ALA A 155 -4.62 -1.17 11.99
N LYS A 156 -5.44 -0.59 12.86
CA LYS A 156 -6.55 0.30 12.50
C LYS A 156 -6.02 1.73 12.46
N THR A 157 -6.11 2.36 11.29
CA THR A 157 -5.55 3.70 11.07
C THR A 157 -6.62 4.76 11.14
N PHE A 158 -6.33 5.85 11.82
CA PHE A 158 -7.20 7.01 11.93
C PHE A 158 -6.46 8.30 11.56
N ILE A 159 -7.18 9.24 10.97
CA ILE A 159 -6.69 10.59 10.68
C ILE A 159 -7.66 11.63 11.18
N VAL A 160 -7.16 12.83 11.47
CA VAL A 160 -8.02 13.99 11.66
C VAL A 160 -8.21 14.69 10.33
N ARG A 161 -9.46 14.84 9.91
CA ARG A 161 -9.84 15.58 8.70
C ARG A 161 -11.03 16.47 9.03
N SER A 162 -10.91 17.76 8.71
CA SER A 162 -11.97 18.74 8.94
C SER A 162 -12.48 18.79 10.39
N GLY A 163 -11.60 18.53 11.37
CA GLY A 163 -11.98 18.51 12.80
C GLY A 163 -12.70 17.25 13.27
N GLU A 164 -12.75 16.20 12.45
CA GLU A 164 -13.31 14.89 12.79
C GLU A 164 -12.26 13.80 12.69
N LEU A 165 -12.36 12.80 13.57
CA LEU A 165 -11.54 11.58 13.52
C LEU A 165 -12.18 10.59 12.54
N HIS A 166 -11.46 10.23 11.50
CA HIS A 166 -11.93 9.27 10.49
C HIS A 166 -11.08 8.01 10.51
N ARG A 167 -11.76 6.85 10.46
CA ARG A 167 -11.12 5.57 10.15
C ARG A 167 -10.69 5.56 8.68
N VAL A 168 -9.47 5.08 8.43
CA VAL A 168 -8.90 4.97 7.09
C VAL A 168 -9.08 3.54 6.59
N MET A 169 -9.60 3.39 5.38
CA MET A 169 -9.77 2.08 4.74
C MET A 169 -8.55 1.71 3.90
N TYR A 170 -8.19 0.43 3.86
CA TYR A 170 -7.15 -0.08 2.98
C TYR A 170 -7.76 -0.52 1.66
N VAL A 171 -7.20 -0.03 0.56
CA VAL A 171 -7.64 -0.33 -0.79
C VAL A 171 -6.46 -0.74 -1.66
N ASP A 172 -6.75 -1.57 -2.64
CA ASP A 172 -5.79 -2.05 -3.61
C ASP A 172 -5.38 -0.92 -4.58
N ASN A 173 -4.48 -1.23 -5.52
CA ASN A 173 -4.00 -0.23 -6.46
C ASN A 173 -5.09 0.27 -7.43
N ASN A 174 -6.24 -0.40 -7.55
CA ASN A 174 -7.39 -0.01 -8.36
C ASN A 174 -8.50 0.67 -7.53
N GLY A 175 -8.34 0.72 -6.21
CA GLY A 175 -9.32 1.29 -5.27
C GLY A 175 -10.36 0.30 -4.77
N LYS A 176 -10.21 -1.01 -5.05
CA LYS A 176 -11.05 -2.07 -4.46
C LYS A 176 -10.70 -2.20 -2.98
N LYS A 177 -11.71 -2.34 -2.12
CA LYS A 177 -11.50 -2.55 -0.69
C LYS A 177 -10.67 -3.82 -0.47
N ILE A 178 -9.61 -3.68 0.31
CA ILE A 178 -8.89 -4.81 0.92
C ILE A 178 -9.54 -5.06 2.27
N ASP A 179 -9.37 -4.13 3.21
CA ASP A 179 -9.95 -4.23 4.56
C ASP A 179 -10.01 -2.88 5.29
N ASP A 180 -10.45 -2.87 6.55
CA ASP A 180 -10.49 -1.72 7.45
C ASP A 180 -9.37 -1.70 8.52
N SER A 181 -8.51 -2.72 8.48
CA SER A 181 -7.22 -2.84 9.19
C SER A 181 -6.16 -3.40 8.22
N TYR A 182 -4.90 -3.44 8.64
CA TYR A 182 -3.86 -4.14 7.89
C TYR A 182 -2.87 -4.80 8.83
N SER A 183 -2.46 -6.02 8.47
CA SER A 183 -1.57 -6.83 9.30
C SER A 183 -0.12 -6.38 9.19
N ALA A 184 0.60 -6.49 10.30
CA ALA A 184 2.05 -6.29 10.39
C ALA A 184 2.63 -7.23 11.46
N ILE A 185 3.90 -7.61 11.33
CA ILE A 185 4.58 -8.33 12.41
C ILE A 185 4.59 -7.52 13.71
N VAL A 186 4.56 -8.20 14.85
CA VAL A 186 4.72 -7.55 16.16
C VAL A 186 6.13 -6.96 16.24
N ASN A 187 6.25 -5.71 16.70
CA ASN A 187 7.50 -4.96 16.84
C ASN A 187 8.26 -4.76 15.50
N ASP A 188 8.44 -3.50 15.08
CA ASP A 188 9.09 -3.18 13.79
C ASP A 188 8.35 -3.76 12.55
N GLY A 189 7.02 -3.95 12.63
CA GLY A 189 6.21 -4.37 11.48
C GLY A 189 5.62 -3.22 10.66
N ILE A 190 5.71 -1.99 11.15
CA ILE A 190 5.17 -0.80 10.49
C ILE A 190 6.23 0.28 10.51
N ARG A 191 6.50 0.88 9.35
CA ARG A 191 7.35 2.07 9.25
C ARG A 191 6.76 3.12 8.33
N THR A 192 7.29 4.32 8.47
CA THR A 192 6.81 5.52 7.79
C THR A 192 7.80 5.91 6.72
N LEU A 193 7.30 6.39 5.59
CA LEU A 193 8.08 6.84 4.45
C LEU A 193 7.64 8.26 4.08
N SER A 194 8.45 8.96 3.27
CA SER A 194 8.06 10.24 2.66
C SER A 194 6.82 10.08 1.78
N GLY A 195 6.14 11.16 1.43
CA GLY A 195 5.02 11.16 0.50
C GLY A 195 3.70 10.66 1.10
N SER A 196 3.52 10.76 2.41
CA SER A 196 2.34 10.20 3.13
C SER A 196 2.23 8.68 3.02
N ARG A 197 3.38 8.00 3.06
CA ARG A 197 3.45 6.57 2.82
C ARG A 197 3.75 5.79 4.08
N VAL A 198 3.16 4.63 4.19
CA VAL A 198 3.38 3.66 5.27
C VAL A 198 3.71 2.33 4.65
N GLN A 199 4.69 1.64 5.21
CA GLN A 199 5.06 0.30 4.79
C GLN A 199 4.83 -0.68 5.92
N PHE A 200 4.16 -1.78 5.60
CA PHE A 200 3.89 -2.89 6.49
C PHE A 200 4.79 -4.06 6.10
N LYS A 201 5.25 -4.80 7.10
CA LYS A 201 6.06 -6.01 6.94
C LYS A 201 5.32 -7.16 7.60
N ASN A 202 5.11 -8.23 6.85
CA ASN A 202 4.58 -9.51 7.31
C ASN A 202 5.55 -10.63 6.97
N PHE A 203 5.49 -11.74 7.70
CA PHE A 203 6.18 -12.96 7.31
C PHE A 203 5.15 -13.96 6.80
N ASN A 204 5.30 -14.40 5.55
CA ASN A 204 4.48 -15.42 4.97
C ASN A 204 5.14 -16.78 5.21
N ASN A 205 4.48 -17.61 6.04
CA ASN A 205 4.96 -18.93 6.41
C ASN A 205 4.91 -19.95 5.27
N VAL A 206 4.05 -19.74 4.26
CA VAL A 206 3.91 -20.64 3.10
C VAL A 206 5.20 -20.63 2.30
N TYR A 207 5.70 -19.44 1.92
CA TYR A 207 6.93 -19.31 1.11
C TYR A 207 8.20 -19.07 1.92
N SER A 208 8.07 -18.90 3.24
CA SER A 208 9.16 -18.46 4.10
C SER A 208 9.82 -17.14 3.63
N VAL A 209 8.99 -16.16 3.23
CA VAL A 209 9.43 -14.82 2.80
C VAL A 209 8.80 -13.71 3.63
N TYR A 210 9.46 -12.57 3.69
CA TYR A 210 8.89 -11.33 4.20
C TYR A 210 8.17 -10.60 3.08
N GLU A 211 6.90 -10.28 3.32
CA GLU A 211 6.05 -9.47 2.45
C GLU A 211 6.06 -8.03 2.93
N PHE A 212 6.28 -7.11 2.00
CA PHE A 212 6.31 -5.68 2.26
C PHE A 212 5.24 -4.98 1.43
N SER A 213 4.23 -4.41 2.09
CA SER A 213 3.15 -3.68 1.43
C SER A 213 3.29 -2.19 1.72
N THR A 214 3.43 -1.40 0.66
CA THR A 214 3.54 0.06 0.76
C THR A 214 2.22 0.70 0.38
N PHE A 215 1.66 1.49 1.28
CA PHE A 215 0.44 2.26 1.07
C PHE A 215 0.73 3.75 1.05
N LYS A 216 -0.06 4.48 0.28
CA LYS A 216 -0.08 5.94 0.27
C LYS A 216 -1.44 6.46 0.72
N LEU A 217 -1.43 7.39 1.67
CA LEU A 217 -2.65 8.01 2.17
C LEU A 217 -3.27 8.94 1.12
N ASN A 218 -4.55 8.72 0.84
CA ASN A 218 -5.45 9.66 0.20
C ASN A 218 -6.34 10.31 1.26
N VAL A 219 -5.95 11.52 1.70
CA VAL A 219 -6.65 12.28 2.75
C VAL A 219 -8.11 12.55 2.39
N ASN A 220 -8.38 12.89 1.13
CA ASN A 220 -9.72 13.25 0.65
C ASN A 220 -10.70 12.08 0.63
N LYS A 221 -10.21 10.85 0.58
CA LYS A 221 -11.05 9.65 0.63
C LYS A 221 -10.97 8.92 1.97
N ALA A 222 -10.08 9.35 2.89
CA ALA A 222 -9.70 8.57 4.07
C ALA A 222 -9.35 7.12 3.68
N GLN A 223 -8.43 6.96 2.73
CA GLN A 223 -8.02 5.66 2.20
C GLN A 223 -6.50 5.52 2.16
N MET A 224 -5.99 4.36 2.54
CA MET A 224 -4.65 3.89 2.23
C MET A 224 -4.70 3.12 0.92
N ARG A 225 -4.16 3.70 -0.16
CA ARG A 225 -4.09 3.02 -1.46
C ARG A 225 -2.76 2.30 -1.59
N MET A 226 -2.80 1.02 -1.94
CA MET A 226 -1.59 0.25 -2.22
C MET A 226 -0.81 0.91 -3.36
N GLU A 227 0.45 1.24 -3.08
CA GLU A 227 1.34 1.92 -4.00
C GLU A 227 2.44 1.00 -4.54
N ASP A 228 2.87 0.02 -3.74
CA ASP A 228 3.89 -0.96 -4.11
C ASP A 228 3.84 -2.22 -3.23
N THR A 229 4.39 -3.33 -3.71
CA THR A 229 4.62 -4.58 -2.95
C THR A 229 6.07 -5.03 -3.12
N ARG A 230 6.57 -5.87 -2.22
CA ARG A 230 7.86 -6.54 -2.38
C ARG A 230 7.92 -7.77 -1.50
N ASN A 231 8.40 -8.89 -2.03
CA ASN A 231 8.76 -10.06 -1.22
C ASN A 231 10.29 -10.23 -1.15
N LEU A 232 10.81 -10.59 0.03
CA LEU A 232 12.24 -10.84 0.26
C LEU A 232 12.45 -11.96 1.29
N ARG A 233 13.50 -12.76 1.14
CA ARG A 233 13.96 -13.68 2.21
C ARG A 233 14.62 -12.97 3.40
N SER A 234 14.81 -11.65 3.32
CA SER A 234 15.37 -10.83 4.40
C SER A 234 14.28 -10.01 5.08
N LYS A 235 14.35 -9.92 6.41
CA LYS A 235 13.51 -9.01 7.21
C LYS A 235 13.86 -7.53 7.06
N THR A 236 14.95 -7.25 6.36
CA THR A 236 15.46 -5.89 6.15
C THR A 236 14.49 -5.12 5.27
N TRP A 237 14.15 -3.92 5.72
CA TRP A 237 13.24 -3.08 4.99
C TRP A 237 13.77 -2.69 3.59
N PRO A 238 13.02 -2.94 2.49
CA PRO A 238 13.47 -2.59 1.15
C PRO A 238 13.51 -1.07 0.93
N ASN A 239 14.36 -0.57 0.04
CA ASN A 239 14.34 0.84 -0.35
C ASN A 239 13.02 1.19 -1.07
N SER A 240 12.50 2.40 -0.85
CA SER A 240 11.27 2.84 -1.50
C SER A 240 11.48 3.01 -3.01
N GLY A 241 10.58 2.47 -3.84
CA GLY A 241 10.57 2.65 -5.30
C GLY A 241 11.23 1.52 -6.12
N GLY A 242 11.71 0.46 -5.46
CA GLY A 242 12.25 -0.75 -6.11
C GLY A 242 11.37 -1.99 -5.93
N GLY A 243 10.06 -1.83 -5.72
CA GLY A 243 9.13 -2.94 -5.54
C GLY A 243 8.62 -3.54 -6.84
N ASP A 244 7.70 -4.49 -6.68
CA ASP A 244 7.17 -5.34 -7.74
C ASP A 244 6.43 -4.51 -8.80
N ARG A 245 5.81 -3.38 -8.43
CA ARG A 245 5.14 -2.48 -9.38
C ARG A 245 6.10 -2.00 -10.48
N ALA A 246 7.26 -1.49 -10.08
CA ALA A 246 8.23 -0.94 -11.01
C ALA A 246 8.87 -2.06 -11.85
N TYR A 247 9.17 -3.20 -11.22
CA TYR A 247 9.70 -4.38 -11.89
C TYR A 247 8.74 -4.90 -12.97
N LEU A 248 7.48 -5.17 -12.61
CA LEU A 248 6.47 -5.73 -13.52
C LEU A 248 6.12 -4.75 -14.64
N LYS A 249 6.14 -3.43 -14.37
CA LYS A 249 6.00 -2.41 -15.42
C LYS A 249 7.15 -2.50 -16.44
N SER A 250 8.39 -2.54 -15.97
CA SER A 250 9.59 -2.65 -16.83
C SER A 250 9.61 -3.96 -17.63
N LEU A 251 9.22 -5.06 -16.99
CA LEU A 251 9.07 -6.37 -17.64
C LEU A 251 8.03 -6.30 -18.76
N LYS A 252 6.85 -5.74 -18.49
CA LYS A 252 5.79 -5.52 -19.50
C LYS A 252 6.26 -4.68 -20.68
N GLU A 253 6.99 -3.59 -20.42
CA GLU A 253 7.56 -2.73 -21.45
C GLU A 253 8.59 -3.48 -22.33
N SER A 254 9.47 -4.27 -21.71
CA SER A 254 10.48 -5.07 -22.42
C SER A 254 9.84 -6.17 -23.26
N ALA A 255 8.91 -6.94 -22.67
CA ALA A 255 8.22 -8.03 -23.33
C ALA A 255 7.35 -7.56 -24.50
N SER A 256 6.70 -6.39 -24.40
CA SER A 256 5.93 -5.83 -25.52
C SER A 256 6.78 -5.62 -26.79
N LYS A 257 8.10 -5.46 -26.63
CA LYS A 257 9.09 -5.30 -27.70
C LYS A 257 9.86 -6.59 -28.01
N GLY A 258 9.55 -7.69 -27.32
CA GLY A 258 10.26 -8.96 -27.41
C GLY A 258 11.71 -8.88 -26.91
N LEU A 259 12.00 -7.96 -25.99
CA LEU A 259 13.36 -7.70 -25.49
C LEU A 259 13.65 -8.48 -24.21
N LEU A 260 14.90 -8.93 -24.06
CA LEU A 260 15.43 -9.38 -22.78
C LEU A 260 15.45 -8.18 -21.80
N PRO A 261 14.80 -8.23 -20.63
CA PRO A 261 14.77 -7.11 -19.70
C PRO A 261 16.16 -6.60 -19.33
N GLY A 262 16.33 -5.28 -19.36
CA GLY A 262 17.62 -4.62 -19.12
C GLY A 262 18.57 -4.63 -20.33
N ARG A 263 18.18 -5.21 -21.47
CA ARG A 263 18.98 -5.21 -22.71
C ARG A 263 18.17 -4.80 -23.93
N THR A 264 18.73 -3.91 -24.73
CA THR A 264 18.10 -3.43 -25.98
C THR A 264 18.58 -4.19 -27.21
N ASP A 265 19.60 -5.02 -27.07
CA ASP A 265 20.32 -5.64 -28.17
C ASP A 265 20.10 -7.17 -28.25
N ILE A 266 19.30 -7.74 -27.36
CA ILE A 266 18.83 -9.14 -27.43
C ILE A 266 17.30 -9.13 -27.51
N LYS A 267 16.76 -9.73 -28.58
CA LYS A 267 15.32 -9.78 -28.82
C LYS A 267 14.87 -11.07 -29.50
N ILE A 268 13.61 -11.44 -29.28
CA ILE A 268 12.90 -12.48 -30.03
C ILE A 268 13.13 -12.31 -31.54
N GLY A 269 13.35 -13.42 -32.24
CA GLY A 269 13.62 -13.48 -33.68
C GLY A 269 15.07 -13.29 -34.09
N MET A 270 15.98 -12.95 -33.17
CA MET A 270 17.43 -12.91 -33.46
C MET A 270 17.99 -14.30 -33.74
N THR A 271 18.95 -14.40 -34.66
CA THR A 271 19.57 -15.69 -34.97
C THR A 271 20.55 -16.13 -33.89
N LEU A 272 20.71 -17.45 -33.71
CA LEU A 272 21.69 -18.06 -32.81
C LEU A 272 23.09 -17.45 -32.99
N GLN A 273 23.54 -17.29 -34.23
CA GLN A 273 24.85 -16.69 -34.53
C GLN A 273 24.97 -15.26 -33.95
N SER A 274 23.91 -14.45 -34.06
CA SER A 274 23.91 -13.08 -33.55
C SER A 274 23.89 -13.05 -32.02
N VAL A 275 23.17 -13.98 -31.40
CA VAL A 275 23.09 -14.12 -29.94
C VAL A 275 24.43 -14.55 -29.36
N GLN A 276 25.06 -15.58 -29.92
CA GLN A 276 26.37 -16.06 -29.47
C GLN A 276 27.45 -14.98 -29.55
N LYS A 277 27.42 -14.12 -30.59
CA LYS A 277 28.33 -12.97 -30.70
C LYS A 277 28.15 -11.95 -29.57
N LYS A 278 26.93 -11.78 -29.06
CA LYS A 278 26.58 -10.76 -28.06
C LYS A 278 26.60 -11.27 -26.61
N LEU A 279 26.32 -12.56 -26.41
CA LEU A 279 26.21 -13.19 -25.10
C LEU A 279 27.40 -14.10 -24.78
N GLY A 280 28.17 -14.49 -25.79
CA GLY A 280 29.20 -15.51 -25.64
C GLY A 280 28.61 -16.90 -25.42
N LYS A 281 29.44 -17.77 -24.82
CA LYS A 281 29.10 -19.17 -24.57
C LYS A 281 28.10 -19.28 -23.39
N PRO A 282 27.02 -20.09 -23.52
CA PRO A 282 26.13 -20.35 -22.40
C PRO A 282 26.82 -21.20 -21.33
N GLN A 283 26.30 -21.15 -20.10
CA GLN A 283 26.77 -21.98 -18.99
C GLN A 283 26.37 -23.44 -19.18
N SER A 284 25.15 -23.68 -19.66
CA SER A 284 24.62 -25.00 -19.97
C SER A 284 23.63 -24.95 -21.14
N ARG A 285 23.25 -26.12 -21.62
CA ARG A 285 22.36 -26.30 -22.77
C ARG A 285 21.45 -27.51 -22.50
N SER A 286 20.17 -27.41 -22.86
CA SER A 286 19.21 -28.51 -22.76
C SER A 286 18.18 -28.43 -23.87
N ASN A 287 17.38 -29.49 -24.02
CA ASN A 287 16.07 -29.38 -24.63
C ASN A 287 15.03 -29.27 -23.52
N GLU A 288 14.09 -28.36 -23.70
CA GLU A 288 12.77 -28.42 -23.07
C GLU A 288 11.74 -28.79 -24.13
N GLU A 289 10.45 -28.85 -23.77
CA GLU A 289 9.38 -29.21 -24.70
C GLU A 289 9.41 -28.36 -25.98
N GLY A 290 9.82 -28.98 -27.10
CA GLY A 290 9.85 -28.32 -28.41
C GLY A 290 10.97 -27.31 -28.63
N THR A 291 11.84 -27.05 -27.65
CA THR A 291 12.70 -25.85 -27.65
C THR A 291 14.10 -26.17 -27.13
N ALA A 292 15.14 -25.86 -27.90
CA ALA A 292 16.53 -25.85 -27.42
C ALA A 292 16.77 -24.60 -26.56
N TYR A 293 17.27 -24.80 -25.33
CA TYR A 293 17.62 -23.71 -24.43
C TYR A 293 19.12 -23.57 -24.24
N TYR A 294 19.57 -22.31 -24.27
CA TYR A 294 20.89 -21.88 -23.84
C TYR A 294 20.75 -21.10 -22.55
N TYR A 295 21.32 -21.61 -21.47
CA TYR A 295 21.18 -21.00 -20.15
C TYR A 295 22.38 -20.15 -19.77
N TYR A 296 22.07 -19.00 -19.19
CA TYR A 296 22.99 -18.04 -18.61
C TYR A 296 22.63 -17.82 -17.15
N SER A 297 23.46 -17.10 -16.39
CA SER A 297 23.34 -17.00 -14.93
C SER A 297 22.01 -16.42 -14.41
N LYS A 298 21.26 -15.70 -15.25
CA LYS A 298 20.02 -15.02 -14.85
C LYS A 298 18.84 -15.28 -15.80
N TYR A 299 19.07 -15.95 -16.92
CA TYR A 299 18.07 -16.14 -17.95
C TYR A 299 18.44 -17.28 -18.91
N GLY A 300 17.44 -17.86 -19.55
CA GLY A 300 17.55 -18.78 -20.67
C GLY A 300 17.14 -18.14 -21.99
N ILE A 301 17.77 -18.57 -23.09
CA ILE A 301 17.37 -18.22 -24.46
C ILE A 301 16.91 -19.50 -25.15
N GLY A 302 15.61 -19.57 -25.45
CA GLY A 302 14.97 -20.67 -26.18
C GLY A 302 14.92 -20.38 -27.68
N PHE A 303 15.20 -21.39 -28.50
CA PHE A 303 15.21 -21.28 -29.97
C PHE A 303 14.08 -22.09 -30.61
N ASP A 304 13.65 -21.68 -31.80
CA ASP A 304 12.64 -22.34 -32.64
C ASP A 304 13.10 -23.70 -33.26
N SER A 305 13.94 -24.46 -32.55
CA SER A 305 14.48 -25.75 -32.99
C SER A 305 14.90 -26.59 -31.79
N TYR A 306 15.00 -27.91 -31.96
CA TYR A 306 15.65 -28.79 -30.99
C TYR A 306 17.18 -28.70 -31.06
N MET A 307 17.88 -29.09 -30.00
CA MET A 307 19.34 -28.97 -29.87
C MET A 307 20.10 -29.68 -31.00
N HIS A 308 19.58 -30.81 -31.48
CA HIS A 308 20.20 -31.60 -32.56
C HIS A 308 19.93 -31.02 -33.96
N GLU A 309 18.96 -30.11 -34.09
CA GLU A 309 18.59 -29.41 -35.33
C GLU A 309 19.08 -27.94 -35.33
N LEU A 310 19.54 -27.48 -34.18
CA LEU A 310 19.91 -26.11 -33.93
C LEU A 310 21.08 -25.69 -34.82
N ASN A 311 20.89 -24.62 -35.58
CA ASN A 311 21.90 -24.10 -36.48
C ASN A 311 22.01 -22.57 -36.39
N ASN A 312 23.00 -21.99 -37.07
CA ASN A 312 23.28 -20.55 -37.02
C ASN A 312 22.11 -19.65 -37.43
N LYS A 313 21.10 -20.18 -38.14
CA LYS A 313 19.89 -19.46 -38.58
C LYS A 313 18.69 -19.64 -37.65
N SER A 314 18.69 -20.63 -36.75
CA SER A 314 17.65 -20.81 -35.73
C SER A 314 17.49 -19.51 -34.93
N ARG A 315 16.26 -19.16 -34.57
CA ARG A 315 15.90 -17.86 -34.01
C ARG A 315 15.43 -17.98 -32.59
N ILE A 316 15.66 -16.94 -31.78
CA ILE A 316 15.09 -16.87 -30.45
C ILE A 316 13.55 -16.92 -30.57
N ALA A 317 12.95 -17.90 -29.91
CA ALA A 317 11.51 -18.06 -29.77
C ALA A 317 11.03 -17.79 -28.34
N ALA A 318 11.93 -17.89 -27.35
CA ALA A 318 11.60 -17.65 -25.95
C ALA A 318 12.76 -16.99 -25.20
N ILE A 319 12.42 -16.13 -24.24
CA ILE A 319 13.35 -15.62 -23.24
C ILE A 319 12.81 -16.00 -21.87
N GLN A 320 13.52 -16.89 -21.17
CA GLN A 320 13.16 -17.36 -19.84
C GLN A 320 13.92 -16.55 -18.78
N LEU A 321 13.24 -16.05 -17.77
CA LEU A 321 13.80 -15.27 -16.67
C LEU A 321 13.67 -16.06 -15.38
N TYR A 322 14.77 -16.18 -14.66
CA TYR A 322 14.78 -16.80 -13.34
C TYR A 322 14.29 -15.79 -12.30
N ASN A 323 13.18 -16.08 -11.63
CA ASN A 323 12.53 -15.13 -10.72
C ASN A 323 13.05 -15.22 -9.28
N GLU A 324 14.11 -16.01 -9.03
CA GLU A 324 14.65 -16.34 -7.71
C GLU A 324 15.00 -15.12 -6.85
N GLN A 325 15.22 -13.94 -7.44
CA GLN A 325 15.52 -12.71 -6.70
C GLN A 325 14.29 -11.83 -6.44
N GLN A 326 13.21 -12.03 -7.20
CA GLN A 326 12.01 -11.21 -7.08
C GLN A 326 10.96 -11.81 -6.16
N TYR A 327 10.90 -13.13 -5.99
CA TYR A 327 9.94 -13.78 -5.09
C TYR A 327 8.49 -13.31 -5.32
N LEU A 328 8.11 -13.08 -6.59
CA LEU A 328 6.77 -12.64 -6.93
C LEU A 328 5.77 -13.74 -6.57
N SER A 329 4.63 -13.39 -5.98
CA SER A 329 3.48 -14.29 -5.94
C SER A 329 2.54 -14.03 -7.13
N PRO A 330 1.68 -14.99 -7.51
CA PRO A 330 0.60 -14.79 -8.47
C PRO A 330 -0.26 -13.57 -8.13
N TRP A 331 -0.52 -13.34 -6.84
CA TRP A 331 -1.25 -12.15 -6.38
C TRP A 331 -0.48 -10.84 -6.68
N ASN A 332 0.83 -10.78 -6.45
CA ASN A 332 1.64 -9.61 -6.81
C ASN A 332 1.62 -9.33 -8.32
N VAL A 333 1.61 -10.38 -9.15
CA VAL A 333 1.49 -10.23 -10.61
C VAL A 333 0.12 -9.66 -10.97
N LYS A 334 -0.97 -10.27 -10.49
CA LYS A 334 -2.35 -9.85 -10.80
C LYS A 334 -2.63 -8.42 -10.34
N ILE A 335 -2.15 -8.01 -9.16
CA ILE A 335 -2.38 -6.65 -8.67
C ILE A 335 -1.71 -5.61 -9.58
N TRP A 336 -0.47 -5.85 -10.04
CA TRP A 336 0.27 -4.84 -10.81
C TRP A 336 0.11 -4.93 -12.32
N MET A 337 -0.17 -6.11 -12.87
CA MET A 337 -0.36 -6.32 -14.30
C MET A 337 -1.82 -6.31 -14.73
N GLY A 338 -2.75 -6.44 -13.78
CA GLY A 338 -4.18 -6.52 -13.99
C GLY A 338 -4.64 -7.96 -14.24
N LYS A 339 -5.82 -8.12 -14.84
CA LYS A 339 -6.37 -9.45 -15.16
C LYS A 339 -5.53 -10.11 -16.27
N PRO A 340 -5.08 -11.38 -16.10
CA PRO A 340 -4.41 -12.11 -17.16
C PRO A 340 -5.34 -12.37 -18.35
N SER A 341 -4.76 -12.63 -19.51
CA SER A 341 -5.48 -13.06 -20.72
C SER A 341 -6.01 -14.49 -20.58
N SER A 342 -5.25 -15.36 -19.93
CA SER A 342 -5.64 -16.71 -19.53
C SER A 342 -4.81 -17.17 -18.34
N GLU A 343 -5.35 -18.09 -17.56
CA GLU A 343 -4.71 -18.71 -16.41
C GLU A 343 -5.26 -20.14 -16.32
N TYR A 344 -4.40 -21.15 -16.43
CA TYR A 344 -4.82 -22.56 -16.48
C TYR A 344 -3.72 -23.48 -15.94
N TYR A 345 -4.12 -24.63 -15.41
CA TYR A 345 -3.20 -25.70 -15.05
C TYR A 345 -2.72 -26.41 -16.31
N ASN A 346 -1.41 -26.57 -16.44
CA ASN A 346 -0.73 -27.25 -17.53
C ASN A 346 -0.03 -28.50 -16.99
N GLU A 347 -0.64 -29.65 -17.28
CA GLU A 347 -0.17 -30.97 -16.82
C GLU A 347 1.25 -31.30 -17.30
N LEU A 348 1.67 -30.76 -18.45
CA LEU A 348 2.97 -31.05 -19.04
C LEU A 348 4.12 -30.40 -18.26
N ILE A 349 3.89 -29.18 -17.75
CA ILE A 349 4.86 -28.46 -16.92
C ILE A 349 4.69 -28.77 -15.42
N GLY A 350 3.58 -29.40 -15.04
CA GLY A 350 3.26 -29.72 -13.65
C GLY A 350 2.86 -28.51 -12.80
N GLY A 351 2.19 -27.51 -13.38
CA GLY A 351 1.84 -26.27 -12.68
C GLY A 351 0.90 -25.36 -13.47
N TYR A 352 0.67 -24.15 -13.00
CA TYR A 352 -0.15 -23.13 -13.65
C TYR A 352 0.65 -22.22 -14.58
N GLU A 353 0.02 -21.83 -15.69
CA GLU A 353 0.50 -20.79 -16.59
C GLU A 353 -0.42 -19.56 -16.54
N MET A 354 0.10 -18.43 -16.08
CA MET A 354 -0.59 -17.13 -16.14
C MET A 354 -0.07 -16.29 -17.30
N VAL A 355 -0.92 -16.11 -18.32
CA VAL A 355 -0.54 -15.52 -19.61
C VAL A 355 -1.07 -14.08 -19.75
N TYR A 356 -0.20 -13.16 -20.16
CA TYR A 356 -0.54 -11.80 -20.57
C TYR A 356 -0.16 -11.57 -22.02
N LYS A 357 -1.15 -11.37 -22.91
CA LYS A 357 -0.92 -11.02 -24.32
C LYS A 357 -0.56 -9.54 -24.46
N LEU A 358 0.53 -9.24 -25.16
CA LEU A 358 1.10 -7.91 -25.37
C LEU A 358 1.30 -7.63 -26.87
N GLY A 359 0.21 -7.62 -27.62
CA GLY A 359 0.26 -7.51 -29.08
C GLY A 359 0.77 -8.80 -29.70
N LYS A 360 1.94 -8.76 -30.34
CA LYS A 360 2.56 -9.93 -30.99
C LYS A 360 3.41 -10.81 -30.07
N HIS A 361 3.59 -10.39 -28.82
CA HIS A 361 4.37 -11.10 -27.81
C HIS A 361 3.49 -11.47 -26.62
N SER A 362 3.97 -12.35 -25.76
CA SER A 362 3.32 -12.66 -24.48
C SER A 362 4.32 -12.69 -23.32
N ILE A 363 3.80 -12.50 -22.11
CA ILE A 363 4.48 -12.90 -20.88
C ILE A 363 3.72 -14.09 -20.30
N VAL A 364 4.44 -15.13 -19.90
CA VAL A 364 3.89 -16.29 -19.18
C VAL A 364 4.62 -16.42 -17.86
N PHE A 365 3.88 -16.37 -16.75
CA PHE A 365 4.40 -16.65 -15.42
C PHE A 365 4.01 -18.09 -15.04
N ASN A 366 4.99 -18.86 -14.57
CA ASN A 366 4.81 -20.28 -14.20
C ASN A 366 4.98 -20.43 -12.69
N TYR A 367 4.11 -21.22 -12.08
CA TYR A 367 4.08 -21.51 -10.63
C TYR A 367 3.35 -22.83 -10.41
N GLU A 368 3.72 -23.61 -9.39
CA GLU A 368 3.14 -24.94 -9.14
C GLU A 368 1.70 -24.87 -8.60
N GLU A 369 1.47 -24.10 -7.53
CA GLU A 369 0.15 -23.91 -6.90
C GLU A 369 -0.25 -22.42 -6.78
N ASP A 370 -1.56 -22.14 -6.65
CA ASP A 370 -2.07 -20.76 -6.50
C ASP A 370 -1.40 -19.99 -5.35
N ASP A 371 -1.09 -20.75 -4.31
CA ASP A 371 -0.30 -20.34 -3.18
C ASP A 371 1.16 -20.78 -3.36
N ASP A 372 1.82 -20.47 -4.49
CA ASP A 372 3.27 -20.57 -4.67
C ASP A 372 3.89 -19.24 -5.12
N LEU A 373 5.23 -19.17 -5.12
CA LEU A 373 5.94 -18.10 -5.81
C LEU A 373 6.07 -18.41 -7.29
N ILE A 374 6.24 -17.38 -8.12
CA ILE A 374 6.56 -17.58 -9.53
C ILE A 374 7.97 -18.16 -9.66
N ASP A 375 8.08 -19.35 -10.24
CA ASP A 375 9.35 -20.05 -10.46
C ASP A 375 10.15 -19.38 -11.56
N PHE A 376 9.52 -19.22 -12.73
CA PHE A 376 10.14 -18.58 -13.90
C PHE A 376 9.12 -17.83 -14.76
N THR A 377 9.62 -16.86 -15.51
CA THR A 377 8.83 -16.06 -16.44
C THR A 377 9.34 -16.27 -17.85
N ASN A 378 8.47 -16.60 -18.81
CA ASN A 378 8.80 -16.65 -20.22
C ASN A 378 8.26 -15.43 -20.96
N ILE A 379 9.05 -14.92 -21.91
CA ILE A 379 8.62 -13.97 -22.94
C ILE A 379 8.68 -14.71 -24.27
N TYR A 380 7.57 -14.75 -25.01
CA TYR A 380 7.48 -15.30 -26.37
C TYR A 380 7.25 -14.19 -27.40
#